data_AF-A0A367A7E9-F1
#
_entry.id   AF-A0A367A7E9-F1
#
_cell.length_a   1.000
_cell.length_b   1.000
_cell.length_c   1.000
_cell.angle_alpha   90.00
_cell.angle_beta   90.00
_cell.angle_gamma   90.00
#
_symmetry.space_group_name_H-M   'P 1'
#
loop_
_entity.id
_entity.type
_entity.pdbx_description
1 polymer ?
#
loop_
_entity_poly.entity_id
_entity_poly.type
_entity_poly.pdbx_seq_one_letter_code
_entity_poly.pdbx_strand_id
1 'polypeptide(L)'
;MTSGRLLPVAAWGAAVLAAGHAAWSVYWTAGGTALLDTVGGSVEEAARRGGAAAVAVGAVTVALKLVGVLLALALVRPWGERLPRRLLERVATGAGALLALYGGVLVVVGAVALTGAVGEPADPRALRWHVLLWDPWFLLWGLFLTTAAVVHRRGAGTPDR
;
A
#
# COMPACT_ATOMS: atom_id res chain seq x y z
N MET A 1 20.76 8.70 18.75
CA MET A 1 19.48 9.24 19.27
C MET A 1 18.31 9.21 18.27
N THR A 2 18.53 9.06 16.96
CA THR A 2 17.46 9.09 15.94
C THR A 2 16.65 7.79 15.77
N SER A 3 17.21 6.62 16.12
CA SER A 3 16.54 5.33 15.92
C SER A 3 15.28 5.12 16.75
N GLY A 4 15.16 5.76 17.92
CA GLY A 4 14.05 5.52 18.85
C GLY A 4 12.68 5.99 18.36
N ARG A 5 12.62 7.01 17.49
CA ARG A 5 11.36 7.54 16.93
C ARG A 5 11.05 7.03 15.53
N LEU A 6 12.04 6.52 14.80
CA LEU A 6 11.88 6.10 13.41
C LEU A 6 10.95 4.89 13.25
N LEU A 7 11.05 3.89 14.13
CA LEU A 7 10.18 2.71 14.06
C LEU A 7 8.70 3.06 14.26
N PRO A 8 8.29 3.79 15.33
CA PRO A 8 6.91 4.24 15.49
C PRO A 8 6.40 5.06 14.30
N VAL A 9 7.19 6.02 13.81
CA VAL A 9 6.80 6.86 12.68
C VAL A 9 6.60 6.02 11.41
N ALA A 10 7.53 5.12 11.11
CA ALA A 10 7.46 4.26 9.93
C ALA A 10 6.26 3.29 10.00
N ALA A 11 6.06 2.65 11.14
CA ALA A 11 4.96 1.70 11.32
C ALA A 11 3.59 2.38 11.30
N TRP A 12 3.41 3.50 12.01
CA TRP A 12 2.16 4.25 11.99
C TRP A 12 1.88 4.87 10.63
N GLY A 13 2.91 5.40 9.95
CA GLY A 13 2.76 5.89 8.58
C GLY A 13 2.29 4.79 7.62
N ALA A 14 2.89 3.59 7.70
CA ALA A 14 2.42 2.44 6.93
C ALA A 14 0.97 2.05 7.26
N ALA A 15 0.60 2.04 8.55
CA ALA A 15 -0.75 1.71 8.99
C ALA A 15 -1.79 2.73 8.49
N VAL A 16 -1.49 4.02 8.58
CA VAL A 16 -2.38 5.10 8.10
C VAL A 16 -2.55 5.03 6.58
N LEU A 17 -1.47 4.83 5.83
CA LEU A 17 -1.54 4.70 4.37
C LEU A 17 -2.34 3.46 3.96
N ALA A 18 -2.09 2.31 4.60
CA ALA A 18 -2.85 1.09 4.35
C ALA A 18 -4.34 1.26 4.68
N ALA A 19 -4.67 1.87 5.82
CA ALA A 19 -6.04 2.09 6.25
C ALA A 19 -6.77 3.11 5.36
N GLY A 20 -6.12 4.21 4.98
CA GLY A 20 -6.69 5.21 4.08
C GLY A 20 -6.99 4.62 2.69
N HIS A 21 -6.10 3.78 2.16
CA HIS A 21 -6.39 3.06 0.92
C HIS A 21 -7.51 2.02 1.12
N ALA A 22 -7.53 1.30 2.24
CA ALA A 22 -8.60 0.35 2.54
C ALA A 22 -9.97 1.05 2.58
N ALA A 23 -10.05 2.25 3.15
CA ALA A 23 -11.28 3.04 3.21
C ALA A 23 -11.83 3.36 1.81
N TRP A 24 -10.98 3.79 0.87
CA TRP A 24 -11.37 3.97 -0.54
C TRP A 24 -11.87 2.67 -1.17
N SER A 25 -11.17 1.56 -0.93
CA SER A 25 -11.58 0.25 -1.45
C SER A 25 -12.92 -0.21 -0.85
N VAL A 26 -13.18 0.04 0.44
CA VAL A 26 -14.49 -0.24 1.08
C VAL A 26 -15.57 0.62 0.44
N TYR A 27 -15.32 1.92 0.28
CA TYR A 27 -16.28 2.86 -0.31
C TYR A 27 -16.69 2.42 -1.73
N TRP A 28 -15.73 2.08 -2.59
CA TRP A 28 -16.03 1.58 -3.93
C TRP A 28 -16.71 0.21 -3.92
N THR A 29 -16.31 -0.69 -3.00
CA THR A 29 -16.97 -2.01 -2.85
C THR A 29 -18.42 -1.86 -2.39
N ALA A 30 -18.74 -0.83 -1.61
CA ALA A 30 -20.10 -0.50 -1.19
C ALA A 30 -20.92 0.22 -2.28
N GLY A 31 -20.37 0.39 -3.49
CA GLY A 31 -21.03 1.05 -4.62
C GLY A 31 -20.81 2.55 -4.73
N GLY A 32 -19.91 3.12 -3.91
CA GLY A 32 -19.49 4.50 -4.02
C GLY A 32 -18.78 4.77 -5.35
N THR A 33 -19.06 5.91 -5.99
CA THR A 33 -18.52 6.22 -7.33
C THR A 33 -17.56 7.40 -7.38
N ALA A 34 -17.35 8.06 -6.25
CA ALA A 34 -16.42 9.19 -6.19
C ALA A 34 -15.00 8.75 -6.58
N LEU A 35 -14.36 9.56 -7.44
CA LEU A 35 -13.02 9.32 -7.98
C LEU A 35 -12.83 8.01 -8.75
N LEU A 36 -13.89 7.23 -9.04
CA LEU A 36 -13.74 6.01 -9.86
C LEU A 36 -13.18 6.33 -11.26
N ASP A 37 -13.59 7.47 -11.81
CA ASP A 37 -13.12 8.05 -13.06
C ASP A 37 -11.63 8.45 -13.04
N THR A 38 -11.01 8.49 -11.86
CA THR A 38 -9.57 8.75 -11.71
C THR A 38 -8.74 7.48 -11.61
N VAL A 39 -9.38 6.36 -11.28
CA VAL A 39 -8.78 5.02 -11.31
C VAL A 39 -8.92 4.44 -12.73
N GLY A 40 -10.09 4.62 -13.34
CA GLY A 40 -10.34 4.19 -14.70
C GLY A 40 -10.30 2.66 -14.89
N GLY A 41 -10.46 2.24 -16.14
CA GLY A 41 -10.22 0.86 -16.58
C GLY A 41 -11.07 -0.20 -15.88
N SER A 42 -10.48 -1.36 -15.64
CA SER A 42 -11.20 -2.55 -15.16
C SER A 42 -11.79 -2.39 -13.75
N VAL A 43 -11.21 -1.54 -12.91
CA VAL A 43 -11.73 -1.24 -11.57
C VAL A 43 -12.99 -0.38 -11.66
N GLU A 44 -12.96 0.66 -12.48
CA GLU A 44 -14.14 1.48 -12.76
C GLU A 44 -15.27 0.65 -13.38
N GLU A 45 -14.96 -0.15 -14.40
CA GLU A 45 -15.96 -1.00 -15.04
C GLU A 45 -16.55 -2.05 -14.10
N ALA A 46 -15.74 -2.69 -13.26
CA ALA A 46 -16.21 -3.67 -12.29
C ALA A 46 -17.08 -3.00 -11.21
N ALA A 47 -16.70 -1.81 -10.74
CA ALA A 47 -17.50 -1.06 -9.78
C ALA A 47 -18.84 -0.60 -10.38
N ARG A 48 -18.86 -0.16 -11.64
CA ARG A 48 -20.09 0.25 -12.35
C ARG A 48 -20.99 -0.91 -12.73
N ARG A 49 -20.43 -2.05 -13.16
CA ARG A 49 -21.20 -3.28 -13.42
C ARG A 49 -21.80 -3.87 -12.14
N GLY A 50 -21.09 -3.72 -11.01
CA GLY A 50 -21.51 -4.27 -9.73
C GLY A 50 -21.63 -5.80 -9.75
N GLY A 51 -22.42 -6.34 -8.84
CA GLY A 51 -22.68 -7.78 -8.72
C GLY A 51 -21.74 -8.52 -7.76
N ALA A 52 -22.10 -9.77 -7.46
CA ALA A 52 -21.44 -10.57 -6.42
C ALA A 52 -19.93 -10.77 -6.65
N ALA A 53 -19.50 -10.91 -7.91
CA ALA A 53 -18.08 -11.06 -8.25
C ALA A 53 -17.28 -9.78 -7.98
N ALA A 54 -17.80 -8.61 -8.34
CA ALA A 54 -17.15 -7.32 -8.07
C ALA A 54 -17.04 -7.07 -6.56
N VAL A 55 -18.12 -7.37 -5.81
CA VAL A 55 -18.11 -7.28 -4.34
C VAL A 55 -17.10 -8.25 -3.72
N ALA A 56 -17.01 -9.48 -4.21
CA ALA A 56 -16.03 -10.46 -3.72
C ALA A 56 -14.58 -9.99 -3.94
N VAL A 57 -14.27 -9.49 -5.14
CA VAL A 57 -12.94 -8.93 -5.45
C VAL A 57 -12.64 -7.71 -4.58
N GLY A 58 -13.61 -6.82 -4.41
CA GLY A 58 -13.51 -5.66 -3.52
C GLY A 58 -13.25 -6.06 -2.07
N ALA A 59 -13.99 -7.04 -1.55
CA ALA A 59 -13.82 -7.56 -0.20
C ALA A 59 -12.44 -8.19 0.02
N VAL A 60 -11.95 -9.01 -0.93
CA VAL A 60 -10.59 -9.56 -0.89
C VAL A 60 -9.54 -8.45 -0.90
N THR A 61 -9.74 -7.44 -1.73
CA THR A 61 -8.84 -6.28 -1.84
C THR A 61 -8.78 -5.49 -0.54
N VAL A 62 -9.93 -5.28 0.14
CA VAL A 62 -10.00 -4.66 1.46
C VAL A 62 -9.30 -5.52 2.50
N ALA A 63 -9.57 -6.83 2.53
CA ALA A 63 -8.97 -7.76 3.48
C ALA A 63 -7.44 -7.75 3.39
N LEU A 64 -6.88 -7.76 2.17
CA LEU A 64 -5.42 -7.65 1.96
C LEU A 64 -4.85 -6.35 2.51
N LYS A 65 -5.55 -5.22 2.36
CA LYS A 65 -5.11 -3.93 2.93
C LYS A 65 -5.18 -3.92 4.45
N LEU A 66 -6.20 -4.55 5.05
CA LEU A 66 -6.28 -4.72 6.49
C LEU A 66 -5.15 -5.60 7.03
N VAL A 67 -4.75 -6.66 6.31
CA VAL A 67 -3.53 -7.41 6.64
C VAL A 67 -2.30 -6.50 6.64
N GLY A 68 -2.21 -5.58 5.68
CA GLY A 68 -1.21 -4.52 5.66
C GLY A 68 -1.17 -3.64 6.92
N VAL A 69 -2.35 -3.18 7.36
CA VAL A 69 -2.50 -2.42 8.62
C VAL A 69 -2.01 -3.25 9.81
N LEU A 70 -2.46 -4.50 9.91
CA LEU A 70 -2.09 -5.40 10.99
C LEU A 70 -0.58 -5.69 10.99
N LEU A 71 0.03 -5.94 9.83
CA LEU A 71 1.48 -6.14 9.72
C LEU A 71 2.26 -4.92 10.22
N ALA A 72 1.83 -3.70 9.86
CA ALA A 72 2.45 -2.47 10.32
C ALA A 72 2.32 -2.30 11.84
N LEU A 73 1.12 -2.54 12.40
CA LEU A 73 0.87 -2.43 13.83
C LEU A 73 1.60 -3.52 14.63
N ALA A 74 1.74 -4.73 14.09
CA ALA A 74 2.47 -5.82 14.73
C ALA A 74 3.94 -5.45 15.01
N LEU A 75 4.54 -4.56 14.21
CA LEU A 75 5.92 -4.11 14.41
C LEU A 75 6.11 -3.14 15.59
N VAL A 76 5.03 -2.60 16.16
CA VAL A 76 5.08 -1.59 17.23
C VAL A 76 4.17 -1.85 18.41
N ARG A 77 3.30 -2.86 18.32
CA ARG A 77 2.36 -3.21 19.39
C ARG A 77 2.80 -4.51 20.07
N PRO A 78 2.56 -4.65 21.39
CA PRO A 78 3.05 -5.79 22.17
C PRO A 78 2.48 -7.14 21.71
N TRP A 79 1.31 -7.15 21.08
CA TRP A 79 0.75 -8.38 20.54
C TRP A 79 1.56 -8.95 19.37
N GLY A 80 2.37 -8.13 18.67
CA GLY A 80 3.24 -8.60 17.61
C GLY A 80 4.39 -9.47 18.08
N GLU A 81 4.77 -9.37 19.35
CA GLU A 81 5.78 -10.23 19.99
C GLU A 81 5.31 -11.69 20.10
N ARG A 82 3.99 -11.93 19.99
CA ARG A 82 3.42 -13.29 19.95
C ARG A 82 3.69 -14.00 18.63
N LEU A 83 4.04 -13.27 17.57
CA LEU A 83 4.36 -13.84 16.26
C LEU A 83 5.85 -14.21 16.20
N PRO A 84 6.23 -15.27 15.45
CA PRO A 84 7.62 -15.57 15.21
C PRO A 84 8.30 -14.36 14.56
N ARG A 85 9.17 -13.70 15.31
CA ARG A 85 9.79 -12.43 14.91
C ARG A 85 10.37 -12.45 13.50
N ARG A 86 11.15 -13.49 13.19
CA ARG A 86 11.78 -13.65 11.86
C ARG A 86 10.75 -13.75 10.74
N LEU A 87 9.60 -14.37 11.00
CA LEU A 87 8.51 -14.47 10.04
C LEU A 87 7.87 -13.09 9.83
N LEU A 88 7.50 -12.40 10.91
CA LEU A 88 6.91 -11.05 10.84
C LEU A 88 7.82 -10.11 10.05
N GLU A 89 9.11 -10.10 10.37
CA GLU A 89 10.09 -9.25 9.72
C GLU A 89 10.27 -9.58 8.23
N ARG A 90 10.34 -10.87 7.87
CA ARG A 90 10.45 -11.31 6.46
C ARG A 90 9.20 -10.96 5.67
N VAL A 91 8.02 -11.22 6.23
CA VAL A 91 6.74 -10.91 5.59
C VAL A 91 6.57 -9.41 5.42
N ALA A 92 6.81 -8.61 6.46
CA ALA A 92 6.70 -7.16 6.37
C ALA A 92 7.74 -6.55 5.41
N THR A 93 8.98 -7.05 5.42
CA THR A 93 10.01 -6.60 4.46
C THR A 93 9.63 -6.99 3.04
N GLY A 94 9.21 -8.24 2.80
CA GLY A 94 8.85 -8.73 1.48
C GLY A 94 7.62 -8.03 0.91
N ALA A 95 6.55 -7.91 1.71
CA ALA A 95 5.35 -7.21 1.32
C ALA A 95 5.62 -5.72 1.07
N GLY A 96 6.36 -5.06 1.97
CA GLY A 96 6.73 -3.65 1.80
C GLY A 96 7.58 -3.40 0.56
N ALA A 97 8.59 -4.23 0.31
CA ALA A 97 9.49 -4.09 -0.84
C ALA A 97 8.75 -4.35 -2.16
N LEU A 98 7.92 -5.40 -2.21
CA LEU A 98 7.09 -5.71 -3.37
C LEU A 98 6.15 -4.54 -3.68
N LEU A 99 5.50 -4.00 -2.65
CA LEU A 99 4.57 -2.89 -2.81
C LEU A 99 5.26 -1.60 -3.25
N ALA A 100 6.43 -1.31 -2.67
CA ALA A 100 7.25 -0.16 -3.06
C ALA A 100 7.70 -0.26 -4.52
N LEU A 101 8.18 -1.45 -4.93
CA LEU A 101 8.59 -1.71 -6.30
C LEU A 101 7.40 -1.57 -7.25
N TYR A 102 6.26 -2.17 -6.90
CA TYR A 102 5.03 -2.10 -7.69
C TYR A 102 4.58 -0.64 -7.91
N GLY A 103 4.41 0.13 -6.84
CA GLY A 103 4.03 1.54 -6.93
C GLY A 103 5.07 2.37 -7.69
N GLY A 104 6.36 2.15 -7.42
CA GLY A 104 7.44 2.87 -8.12
C GLY A 104 7.49 2.60 -9.62
N VAL A 105 7.34 1.34 -10.03
CA VAL A 105 7.27 0.97 -11.45
C VAL A 105 6.06 1.61 -12.12
N LEU A 106 4.89 1.56 -11.49
CA LEU A 106 3.69 2.18 -12.05
C LEU A 106 3.84 3.71 -12.20
N VAL A 107 4.39 4.40 -11.20
CA VAL A 107 4.69 5.84 -11.30
C VAL A 107 5.63 6.14 -12.46
N VAL A 108 6.73 5.39 -12.59
CA VAL A 108 7.72 5.63 -13.65
C VAL A 108 7.13 5.36 -15.02
N VAL A 109 6.47 4.22 -15.20
CA VAL A 109 5.84 3.84 -16.47
C VAL A 109 4.74 4.84 -16.85
N GLY A 110 3.88 5.21 -15.89
CA GLY A 110 2.82 6.19 -16.13
C GLY A 110 3.37 7.58 -16.44
N ALA A 111 4.42 8.03 -15.76
CA ALA A 111 5.07 9.31 -16.03
C ALA A 111 5.70 9.32 -17.42
N VAL A 112 6.37 8.24 -17.83
CA VAL A 112 6.90 8.09 -19.20
C VAL A 112 5.77 8.13 -20.23
N ALA A 113 4.67 7.42 -19.99
CA ALA A 113 3.52 7.43 -20.88
C ALA A 113 2.87 8.82 -21.02
N LEU A 114 2.83 9.62 -19.95
CA LEU A 114 2.33 11.00 -20.01
C LEU A 114 3.19 11.97 -20.84
N THR A 115 4.43 11.61 -21.16
CA THR A 115 5.27 12.41 -22.08
C THR A 115 4.94 12.17 -23.55
N GLY A 116 4.11 11.16 -23.87
CA GLY A 116 3.83 10.72 -25.24
C GLY A 116 4.91 9.83 -25.85
N ALA A 117 5.98 9.50 -25.11
CA ALA A 117 7.10 8.69 -25.59
C ALA A 117 6.72 7.26 -26.01
N VAL A 118 5.58 6.74 -25.53
CA VAL A 118 5.04 5.41 -25.86
C VAL A 118 3.67 5.48 -26.55
N GLY A 119 3.31 6.65 -27.10
CA GLY A 119 2.01 6.93 -27.72
C GLY A 119 1.06 7.70 -26.81
N GLU A 120 -0.05 8.17 -27.38
CA GLU A 120 -1.13 8.88 -26.67
C GLU A 120 -1.88 7.92 -25.74
N PRO A 121 -1.96 8.22 -24.41
CA PRO A 121 -2.73 7.42 -23.49
C PRO A 121 -4.22 7.41 -23.85
N ALA A 122 -4.89 6.26 -23.71
CA ALA A 122 -6.33 6.15 -23.93
C ALA A 122 -7.15 7.03 -22.97
N ASP A 123 -6.68 7.19 -21.73
CA ASP A 123 -7.21 8.14 -20.75
C ASP A 123 -6.07 8.88 -20.04
N PRO A 124 -5.64 10.05 -20.55
CA PRO A 124 -4.59 10.84 -19.94
C PRO A 124 -4.96 11.36 -18.54
N ARG A 125 -6.26 11.51 -18.23
CA ARG A 125 -6.71 12.02 -16.94
C ARG A 125 -6.57 10.97 -15.85
N ALA A 126 -7.08 9.75 -16.09
CA ALA A 126 -6.87 8.64 -15.15
C ALA A 126 -5.37 8.37 -14.94
N LEU A 127 -4.58 8.40 -16.01
CA LEU A 127 -3.13 8.19 -15.91
C LEU A 127 -2.43 9.25 -15.05
N ARG A 128 -2.82 10.53 -15.14
CA ARG A 128 -2.30 11.59 -14.26
C ARG A 128 -2.61 11.33 -12.79
N TRP A 129 -3.83 10.90 -12.47
CA TRP A 129 -4.19 10.57 -11.10
C TRP A 129 -3.43 9.34 -10.57
N HIS A 130 -3.17 8.36 -11.43
CA HIS A 130 -2.31 7.23 -11.12
C HIS A 130 -0.90 7.67 -10.74
N VAL A 131 -0.25 8.46 -11.60
CA VAL A 131 1.13 8.94 -11.39
C VAL A 131 1.25 9.88 -10.18
N LEU A 132 0.24 10.71 -9.91
CA LEU A 132 0.31 11.74 -8.88
C LEU A 132 -0.21 11.29 -7.51
N LEU A 133 -1.15 10.34 -7.46
CA LEU A 133 -1.82 9.96 -6.22
C LEU A 133 -1.84 8.45 -5.98
N TRP A 134 -2.45 7.67 -6.88
CA TRP A 134 -2.75 6.26 -6.59
C TRP A 134 -1.49 5.39 -6.49
N ASP A 135 -0.58 5.52 -7.45
CA ASP A 135 0.62 4.69 -7.50
C ASP A 135 1.70 5.15 -6.49
N PRO A 136 1.93 6.47 -6.30
CA PRO A 136 2.78 6.97 -5.22
C PRO A 136 2.28 6.55 -3.84
N TRP A 137 0.98 6.39 -3.63
CA TRP A 137 0.43 5.91 -2.36
C TRP A 137 0.97 4.52 -2.02
N PHE A 138 0.96 3.60 -2.99
CA PHE A 138 1.54 2.26 -2.81
C PHE A 138 3.05 2.31 -2.57
N LEU A 139 3.75 3.15 -3.33
CA LEU A 139 5.19 3.37 -3.14
C LEU A 139 5.50 3.80 -1.70
N LEU A 140 4.84 4.86 -1.23
CA LEU A 140 5.04 5.39 0.12
C LEU A 140 4.67 4.36 1.18
N TRP A 141 3.53 3.69 1.04
CA TRP A 141 3.13 2.65 1.99
C TRP A 141 4.19 1.54 2.07
N GLY A 142 4.68 1.05 0.93
CA GLY A 142 5.73 0.02 0.86
C GLY A 142 7.05 0.46 1.49
N LEU A 143 7.48 1.70 1.24
CA LEU A 143 8.69 2.26 1.84
C LEU A 143 8.59 2.39 3.36
N PHE A 144 7.45 2.87 3.87
CA PHE A 144 7.22 2.97 5.31
C PHE A 144 7.21 1.59 5.98
N LEU A 145 6.53 0.60 5.39
CA LEU A 145 6.46 -0.75 5.93
C LEU A 145 7.83 -1.45 5.92
N THR A 146 8.57 -1.32 4.82
CA THR A 146 9.94 -1.87 4.71
C THR A 146 10.88 -1.23 5.72
N THR A 147 10.81 0.10 5.87
CA THR A 147 11.62 0.84 6.84
C THR A 147 11.31 0.39 8.26
N ALA A 148 10.02 0.28 8.62
CA ALA A 148 9.61 -0.23 9.92
C ALA A 148 10.18 -1.63 10.19
N ALA A 149 10.08 -2.54 9.23
CA ALA A 149 10.62 -3.90 9.36
C ALA A 149 12.15 -3.92 9.52
N VAL A 150 12.88 -3.12 8.73
CA VAL A 150 14.35 -3.03 8.81
C VAL A 150 14.83 -2.42 10.14
N VAL A 151 14.16 -1.37 10.63
CA VAL A 151 14.50 -0.75 11.92
C VAL A 151 14.17 -1.70 13.07
N HIS A 152 13.00 -2.37 13.02
CA HIS A 152 12.61 -3.39 14.01
C HIS A 152 13.65 -4.51 14.11
N ARG A 153 14.17 -4.99 12.97
CA ARG A 153 15.26 -5.98 12.91
C ARG A 153 16.54 -5.49 13.58
N ARG A 154 16.96 -4.26 13.29
CA ARG A 154 18.20 -3.67 13.81
C ARG A 154 18.15 -3.42 15.32
N GLY A 155 16.97 -3.09 15.86
CA GLY A 155 16.78 -2.81 17.29
C GLY A 155 17.02 -4.00 18.24
N ALA A 156 17.11 -5.23 17.73
CA ALA A 156 17.47 -6.39 18.56
C ALA A 156 18.81 -7.05 18.22
N GLY A 157 19.56 -6.45 17.30
CA GLY A 157 20.95 -6.85 17.05
C GLY A 157 21.93 -6.27 18.06
N THR A 158 21.48 -5.47 19.02
CA THR A 158 22.30 -4.93 20.12
C THR A 158 22.05 -5.76 21.38
N PRO A 159 22.81 -6.84 21.61
CA PRO A 159 22.87 -7.43 22.94
C PRO A 159 23.47 -6.38 23.88
N ASP A 160 22.80 -6.14 25.01
CA ASP A 160 23.37 -5.39 26.13
C ASP A 160 24.75 -5.96 26.47
N ARG A 161 25.73 -5.06 26.66
CA ARG A 161 27.04 -5.37 27.24
C ARG A 161 26.94 -5.43 28.75
#